data_AF-A0A6M0H3B8-F1
#
_entry.id   AF-A0A6M0H3B8-F1
#
_cell.length_a   1.000
_cell.length_b   1.000
_cell.length_c   1.000
_cell.angle_alpha   90.00
_cell.angle_beta   90.00
_cell.angle_gamma   90.00
#
_symmetry.space_group_name_H-M   'P 1'
#
loop_
_entity.id
_entity.type
_entity.pdbx_description
1 polymer ?
#
loop_
_entity_poly.entity_id
_entity_poly.type
_entity_poly.pdbx_seq_one_letter_code
_entity_poly.pdbx_strand_id
1 'polypeptide(L)'
;MSKLDTEPTPPDYMGVAPGCLGFIIGGIFSLLILFVDSIQEKFYNFFCYDLGLSDGSWKIIVIILIIIPPIIIPTICLLINFTLNKTIYKTKFENRLKEYNIKLEKYNLEKVLNEQIIKNGVPETAKIVICNRSSLIKMINNTELYVWIKDDKLCFANKYHSIIIKLLEIHIDDILHFLKQHREIHNEIITSTDFQSKKEEITLEFINNNKYEQLFFHISAYDILKDLIPEKEIQFVNDKNNSQLIDNCTTVYEKLRELSRLKEEGILTDEEFTEKKKKFLSEV
;
A
#
# COMPACT_ATOMS: atom_id res chain seq x y z
N MET A 1 -5.80 13.80 5.97
CA MET A 1 -5.91 12.71 6.96
C MET A 1 -6.05 11.36 6.24
N SER A 2 -5.42 10.29 6.73
CA SER A 2 -5.71 8.93 6.25
C SER A 2 -7.20 8.66 6.46
N LYS A 3 -7.91 8.15 5.44
CA LYS A 3 -9.28 7.68 5.63
C LYS A 3 -9.18 6.47 6.54
N LEU A 4 -9.67 6.61 7.77
CA LEU A 4 -9.71 5.51 8.72
C LEU A 4 -10.42 4.33 8.05
N ASP A 5 -9.74 3.19 7.96
CA ASP A 5 -10.34 1.98 7.42
C ASP A 5 -11.60 1.62 8.23
N THR A 6 -12.55 0.93 7.62
CA THR A 6 -13.74 0.44 8.32
C THR A 6 -13.33 -0.43 9.50
N GLU A 7 -14.00 -0.26 10.65
CA GLU A 7 -13.73 -1.03 11.87
C GLU A 7 -13.73 -2.54 11.56
N PRO A 8 -12.67 -3.28 11.96
CA PRO A 8 -12.59 -4.70 11.64
C PRO A 8 -13.74 -5.46 12.31
N THR A 9 -14.36 -6.37 11.56
CA THR A 9 -15.43 -7.25 12.08
C THR A 9 -14.83 -8.49 12.76
N PRO A 10 -15.39 -8.93 13.89
CA PRO A 10 -14.92 -10.12 14.58
C PRO A 10 -15.13 -11.39 13.73
N PRO A 11 -14.27 -12.41 13.88
CA PRO A 11 -14.44 -13.66 13.16
C PRO A 11 -15.66 -14.42 13.69
N ASP A 12 -16.58 -14.80 12.80
CA ASP A 12 -17.74 -15.62 13.17
C ASP A 12 -17.31 -17.00 13.66
N TYR A 13 -17.80 -17.36 14.86
CA TYR A 13 -17.53 -18.65 15.50
C TYR A 13 -18.28 -19.82 14.84
N MET A 14 -19.31 -19.54 14.04
CA MET A 14 -20.19 -20.57 13.48
C MET A 14 -19.73 -21.00 12.09
N GLY A 15 -18.78 -21.94 12.04
CA GLY A 15 -18.28 -22.52 10.80
C GLY A 15 -18.33 -24.04 10.80
N VAL A 16 -19.46 -24.57 10.32
CA VAL A 16 -19.66 -25.94 9.78
C VAL A 16 -19.69 -27.07 10.82
N ALA A 17 -20.90 -27.49 11.21
CA ALA A 17 -21.10 -28.82 11.76
C ALA A 17 -20.72 -29.85 10.68
N PRO A 18 -19.74 -30.75 10.91
CA PRO A 18 -19.36 -31.73 9.92
C PRO A 18 -20.54 -32.67 9.65
N GLY A 19 -20.75 -33.01 8.38
CA GLY A 19 -21.82 -33.88 7.86
C GLY A 19 -21.74 -35.35 8.30
N CYS A 20 -21.50 -35.60 9.60
CA CYS A 20 -21.41 -36.93 10.21
C CYS A 20 -22.75 -37.69 10.20
N LEU A 21 -23.88 -37.01 9.97
CA LEU A 21 -25.20 -37.65 9.93
C LEU A 21 -25.32 -38.68 8.80
N GLY A 22 -24.70 -38.46 7.64
CA GLY A 22 -24.79 -39.39 6.51
C GLY A 22 -24.13 -40.75 6.76
N PHE A 23 -22.99 -40.76 7.47
CA PHE A 23 -22.25 -41.99 7.79
C PHE A 23 -22.98 -42.86 8.81
N ILE A 24 -23.65 -42.25 9.80
CA ILE A 24 -24.42 -42.97 10.82
C ILE A 24 -25.60 -43.69 10.17
N ILE A 25 -26.32 -43.01 9.27
CA ILE A 25 -27.48 -43.58 8.57
C ILE A 25 -27.06 -44.75 7.65
N GLY A 26 -25.96 -44.63 6.91
CA GLY A 26 -25.45 -45.69 6.04
C GLY A 26 -24.98 -46.95 6.79
N GLY A 27 -24.38 -46.77 7.97
CA GLY A 27 -23.95 -47.87 8.84
C GLY A 27 -25.12 -48.68 9.39
N ILE A 28 -26.18 -48.01 9.84
CA ILE A 28 -27.40 -48.68 10.35
C ILE A 28 -28.06 -49.50 9.25
N PHE A 29 -28.13 -48.97 8.02
CA PHE A 29 -28.75 -49.66 6.89
C PHE A 29 -27.99 -50.94 6.50
N SER A 30 -26.66 -50.89 6.53
CA SER A 30 -25.82 -52.07 6.25
C SER A 30 -26.00 -53.18 7.30
N LEU A 31 -26.25 -52.80 8.56
CA LEU A 31 -26.51 -53.76 9.64
C LEU A 31 -27.82 -54.51 9.44
N LEU A 32 -28.87 -53.82 8.99
CA LEU A 32 -30.19 -54.40 8.77
C LEU A 32 -30.18 -55.50 7.68
N ILE A 33 -29.33 -55.36 6.67
CA ILE A 33 -29.19 -56.34 5.57
C ILE A 33 -28.65 -57.70 6.08
N LEU A 34 -27.83 -57.70 7.12
CA LEU A 34 -27.25 -58.94 7.68
C LEU A 34 -28.28 -59.79 8.45
N PHE A 35 -29.44 -59.23 8.78
CA PHE A 35 -30.53 -59.95 9.45
C PHE A 35 -31.56 -60.55 8.48
N VAL A 36 -31.29 -60.55 7.17
CA VAL A 36 -32.14 -61.21 6.18
C VAL A 36 -31.96 -62.73 6.26
N ASP A 37 -33.06 -63.46 6.42
CA ASP A 37 -33.10 -64.91 6.67
C ASP A 37 -32.24 -65.74 5.69
N SER A 38 -32.24 -65.37 4.40
CA SER A 38 -31.46 -66.06 3.36
C SER A 38 -29.94 -66.03 3.59
N ILE A 39 -29.43 -64.99 4.25
CA ILE A 39 -28.02 -64.85 4.57
C ILE A 39 -27.68 -65.65 5.83
N GLN A 40 -28.60 -65.71 6.79
CA GLN A 40 -28.41 -66.47 8.03
C GLN A 40 -28.26 -67.97 7.78
N GLU A 41 -29.07 -68.54 6.88
CA GLU A 41 -29.01 -69.97 6.53
C GLU A 41 -27.66 -70.35 5.89
N LYS A 42 -27.12 -69.50 5.02
CA LYS A 42 -25.81 -69.73 4.38
C LYS A 42 -24.67 -69.69 5.39
N PHE A 43 -24.71 -68.76 6.34
CA PHE A 43 -23.70 -68.70 7.40
C PHE A 43 -23.82 -69.90 8.35
N TYR A 44 -25.04 -70.28 8.74
CA TYR A 44 -25.26 -71.46 9.57
C TYR A 44 -24.62 -72.70 8.93
N ASN A 45 -24.89 -72.93 7.65
CA ASN A 45 -24.37 -74.12 6.96
C ASN A 45 -22.84 -74.12 6.89
N PHE A 46 -22.23 -72.98 6.53
CA PHE A 46 -20.78 -72.87 6.47
C PHE A 46 -20.11 -73.11 7.84
N PHE A 47 -20.59 -72.44 8.89
CA PHE A 47 -19.93 -72.53 10.18
C PHE A 47 -20.19 -73.85 10.93
N CYS A 48 -21.39 -74.41 10.83
CA CYS A 48 -21.71 -75.68 11.49
C CYS A 48 -21.22 -76.89 10.72
N TYR A 49 -21.38 -76.94 9.38
CA TYR A 49 -21.01 -78.11 8.60
C TYR A 49 -19.58 -78.07 8.07
N ASP A 50 -19.09 -76.93 7.57
CA ASP A 50 -17.74 -76.88 6.99
C ASP A 50 -16.66 -76.68 8.08
N LEU A 51 -16.98 -75.94 9.15
CA LEU A 51 -16.04 -75.62 10.23
C LEU A 51 -16.27 -76.42 11.52
N GLY A 52 -17.34 -77.22 11.61
CA GLY A 52 -17.61 -78.11 12.73
C GLY A 52 -17.93 -77.40 14.06
N LEU A 53 -18.41 -76.15 14.01
CA LEU A 53 -18.76 -75.40 15.21
C LEU A 53 -20.10 -75.85 15.81
N SER A 54 -20.20 -75.83 17.14
CA SER A 54 -21.45 -76.11 17.83
C SER A 54 -22.53 -75.07 17.50
N ASP A 55 -23.79 -75.50 17.53
CA ASP A 55 -24.99 -74.72 17.14
C ASP A 55 -25.11 -73.36 17.85
N GLY A 56 -24.50 -73.21 19.04
CA GLY A 56 -24.44 -71.92 19.76
C GLY A 56 -23.25 -71.01 19.41
N SER A 57 -22.12 -71.58 19.00
CA SER A 57 -20.83 -70.84 18.94
C SER A 57 -20.65 -70.04 17.65
N TRP A 58 -21.23 -70.50 16.55
CA TRP A 58 -21.07 -69.84 15.25
C TRP A 58 -21.66 -68.43 15.23
N LYS A 59 -22.78 -68.20 15.94
CA LYS A 59 -23.42 -66.88 16.05
C LYS A 59 -22.48 -65.87 16.71
N ILE A 60 -21.79 -66.28 17.78
CA ILE A 60 -20.84 -65.43 18.50
C ILE A 60 -19.65 -65.10 17.60
N ILE A 61 -19.13 -66.08 16.87
CA ILE A 61 -18.01 -65.90 15.94
C ILE A 61 -18.39 -64.96 14.78
N VAL A 62 -19.59 -65.11 14.21
CA VAL A 62 -20.13 -64.22 13.18
C VAL A 62 -20.29 -62.80 13.71
N ILE A 63 -20.83 -62.63 14.92
CA ILE A 63 -20.95 -61.30 15.54
C ILE A 63 -19.56 -60.67 15.70
N ILE A 64 -18.58 -61.41 16.22
CA ILE A 64 -17.24 -60.89 16.49
C ILE A 64 -16.44 -60.59 15.22
N LEU A 65 -16.53 -61.43 14.19
CA LEU A 65 -15.72 -61.29 12.98
C LEU A 65 -16.39 -60.44 11.90
N ILE A 66 -17.72 -60.46 11.82
CA ILE A 66 -18.46 -59.85 10.71
C ILE A 66 -19.17 -58.58 11.16
N ILE A 67 -19.74 -58.54 12.37
CA ILE A 67 -20.58 -57.41 12.81
C ILE A 67 -19.74 -56.38 13.58
N ILE A 68 -18.85 -56.82 14.47
CA ILE A 68 -18.07 -55.92 15.32
C ILE A 68 -17.10 -55.03 14.51
N PRO A 69 -16.28 -55.53 13.56
CA PRO A 69 -15.34 -54.69 12.82
C PRO A 69 -15.97 -53.54 12.03
N PRO A 70 -17.08 -53.72 11.27
CA PRO A 70 -17.71 -52.62 10.56
C PRO A 70 -18.45 -51.63 11.47
N ILE A 71 -18.67 -51.93 12.75
CA ILE A 71 -19.19 -50.94 13.73
C ILE A 71 -18.02 -50.21 14.41
N ILE A 72 -17.04 -50.96 14.90
CA ILE A 72 -15.92 -50.41 15.69
C ILE A 72 -14.98 -49.57 14.83
N ILE A 73 -14.65 -50.01 13.61
CA ILE A 73 -13.69 -49.28 12.77
C ILE A 73 -14.25 -47.89 12.38
N PRO A 74 -15.48 -47.75 11.86
CA PRO A 74 -16.02 -46.43 11.53
C PRO A 74 -16.22 -45.53 12.75
N THR A 75 -16.61 -46.09 13.91
CA THR A 75 -16.75 -45.29 15.14
C THR A 75 -15.41 -44.76 15.63
N ILE A 76 -14.35 -45.58 15.62
CA ILE A 76 -12.99 -45.13 15.93
C ILE A 76 -12.52 -44.08 14.91
N CYS A 77 -12.72 -44.31 13.61
CA CYS A 77 -12.37 -43.34 12.56
C CYS A 77 -13.12 -42.01 12.73
N LEU A 78 -14.41 -42.04 13.08
CA LEU A 78 -15.21 -40.84 13.36
C LEU A 78 -14.68 -40.10 14.59
N LEU A 79 -14.33 -40.80 15.67
CA LEU A 79 -13.75 -40.19 16.87
C LEU A 79 -12.39 -39.54 16.57
N ILE A 80 -11.52 -40.21 15.82
CA ILE A 80 -10.22 -39.66 15.40
C ILE A 80 -10.45 -38.44 14.50
N ASN A 81 -11.31 -38.54 13.49
CA ASN A 81 -11.62 -37.41 12.61
C ASN A 81 -12.25 -36.24 13.37
N PHE A 82 -13.11 -36.50 14.35
CA PHE A 82 -13.71 -35.47 15.17
C PHE A 82 -12.67 -34.73 16.03
N THR A 83 -11.77 -35.48 16.67
CA THR A 83 -10.70 -34.89 17.49
C THR A 83 -9.70 -34.09 16.65
N LEU A 84 -9.26 -34.63 15.51
CA LEU A 84 -8.37 -33.94 14.57
C LEU A 84 -9.03 -32.70 13.95
N ASN A 85 -10.29 -32.81 13.52
CA ASN A 85 -11.01 -31.65 13.00
C ASN A 85 -11.15 -30.58 14.09
N LYS A 86 -11.51 -30.96 15.32
CA LYS A 86 -11.64 -30.01 16.44
C LYS A 86 -10.34 -29.25 16.70
N THR A 87 -9.19 -29.90 16.66
CA THR A 87 -7.89 -29.23 16.84
C THR A 87 -7.57 -28.30 15.67
N ILE A 88 -7.78 -28.74 14.43
CA ILE A 88 -7.58 -27.91 13.22
C ILE A 88 -8.51 -26.68 13.21
N TYR A 89 -9.77 -26.85 13.59
CA TYR A 89 -10.72 -25.74 13.68
C TYR A 89 -10.31 -24.75 14.77
N LYS A 90 -9.88 -25.26 15.92
CA LYS A 90 -9.40 -24.43 17.02
C LYS A 90 -8.20 -23.59 16.59
N THR A 91 -7.18 -24.20 15.98
CA THR A 91 -5.98 -23.47 15.53
C THR A 91 -6.30 -22.45 14.43
N LYS A 92 -7.18 -22.80 13.48
CA LYS A 92 -7.62 -21.87 12.43
C LYS A 92 -8.42 -20.69 12.99
N PHE A 93 -9.22 -20.91 14.03
CA PHE A 93 -9.95 -19.83 14.71
C PHE A 93 -8.99 -18.94 15.51
N GLU A 94 -8.07 -19.52 16.28
CA GLU A 94 -7.06 -18.77 17.03
C GLU A 94 -6.19 -17.88 16.12
N ASN A 95 -5.79 -18.38 14.95
CA ASN A 95 -5.03 -17.57 13.98
C ASN A 95 -5.86 -16.39 13.45
N ARG A 96 -7.13 -16.62 13.10
CA ARG A 96 -8.04 -15.55 12.67
C ARG A 96 -8.28 -14.52 13.78
N LEU A 97 -8.36 -14.97 15.04
CA LEU A 97 -8.50 -14.09 16.20
C LEU A 97 -7.24 -13.24 16.41
N LYS A 98 -6.04 -13.81 16.24
CA LYS A 98 -4.78 -13.06 16.31
C LYS A 98 -4.71 -11.99 15.22
N GLU A 99 -5.04 -12.34 13.98
CA GLU A 99 -5.07 -11.38 12.87
C GLU A 99 -6.08 -10.26 13.12
N TYR A 100 -7.26 -10.59 13.65
CA TYR A 100 -8.27 -9.61 14.05
C TYR A 100 -7.74 -8.65 15.11
N ASN A 101 -7.12 -9.16 16.18
CA ASN A 101 -6.58 -8.33 17.26
C ASN A 101 -5.48 -7.36 16.76
N ILE A 102 -4.59 -7.82 15.87
CA ILE A 102 -3.56 -6.97 15.27
C ILE A 102 -4.19 -5.84 14.43
N LYS A 103 -5.24 -6.15 13.66
CA LYS A 103 -5.97 -5.13 12.89
C LYS A 103 -6.67 -4.13 13.80
N LEU A 104 -7.32 -4.61 14.87
CA LEU A 104 -8.02 -3.77 15.84
C LEU A 104 -7.06 -2.83 16.59
N GLU A 105 -5.89 -3.32 16.99
CA GLU A 105 -4.86 -2.50 17.63
C GLU A 105 -4.35 -1.39 16.71
N LYS A 106 -4.07 -1.71 15.44
CA LYS A 106 -3.68 -0.71 14.43
C LYS A 106 -4.76 0.35 14.23
N TYR A 107 -6.01 -0.07 14.09
CA TYR A 107 -7.16 0.83 13.95
C TYR A 107 -7.28 1.79 15.16
N ASN A 108 -7.17 1.25 16.38
CA ASN A 108 -7.24 2.06 17.60
C ASN A 108 -6.07 3.05 17.71
N LEU A 109 -4.86 2.64 17.35
CA LEU A 109 -3.69 3.52 17.33
C LEU A 109 -3.86 4.65 16.33
N GLU A 110 -4.35 4.35 15.13
CA GLU A 110 -4.60 5.36 14.10
C GLU A 110 -5.71 6.33 14.53
N LYS A 111 -6.77 5.82 15.16
CA LYS A 111 -7.84 6.65 15.73
C LYS A 111 -7.32 7.61 16.81
N VAL A 112 -6.57 7.12 17.79
CA VAL A 112 -5.98 7.97 18.85
C VAL A 112 -5.05 9.02 18.26
N LEU A 113 -4.24 8.64 17.26
CA LEU A 113 -3.36 9.57 16.57
C LEU A 113 -4.17 10.66 15.83
N ASN A 114 -5.22 10.28 15.13
CA ASN A 114 -6.13 11.19 14.43
C ASN A 114 -6.79 12.19 15.40
N GLU A 115 -7.22 11.74 16.57
CA GLU A 115 -7.73 12.61 17.63
C GLU A 115 -6.65 13.59 18.15
N GLN A 116 -5.40 13.13 18.31
CA GLN A 116 -4.28 13.99 18.69
C GLN A 116 -3.91 14.99 17.58
N ILE A 117 -4.04 14.61 16.31
CA ILE A 117 -3.81 15.49 15.17
C ILE A 117 -4.74 16.70 15.24
N ILE A 118 -6.04 16.44 15.41
CA ILE A 118 -7.07 17.48 15.54
C ILE A 118 -6.83 18.33 16.78
N LYS A 119 -6.53 17.71 17.93
CA LYS A 119 -6.27 18.43 19.19
C LYS A 119 -5.10 19.41 19.10
N ASN A 120 -4.08 19.09 18.30
CA ASN A 120 -2.91 19.94 18.07
C ASN A 120 -3.14 21.02 16.99
N GLY A 121 -4.37 21.18 16.51
CA GLY A 121 -4.76 22.26 15.60
C GLY A 121 -4.44 22.00 14.13
N VAL A 122 -4.13 20.76 13.74
CA VAL A 122 -4.00 20.36 12.35
C VAL A 122 -5.40 20.02 11.82
N PRO A 123 -5.90 20.71 10.78
CA PRO A 123 -7.24 20.46 10.26
C PRO A 123 -7.31 19.13 9.50
N GLU A 124 -8.50 18.56 9.39
CA GLU A 124 -8.74 17.31 8.64
C GLU A 124 -8.39 17.45 7.15
N THR A 125 -8.49 18.67 6.62
CA THR A 125 -8.14 19.06 5.25
C THR A 125 -6.63 19.05 4.98
N ALA A 126 -5.79 18.87 6.01
CA ALA A 126 -4.35 18.80 5.84
C ALA A 126 -3.93 17.62 4.94
N LYS A 127 -3.06 17.94 3.99
CA LYS A 127 -2.45 17.01 3.04
C LYS A 127 -1.07 16.58 3.56
N ILE A 128 -0.56 15.44 3.10
CA ILE A 128 0.74 14.92 3.52
C ILE A 128 1.73 15.12 2.38
N VAL A 129 2.87 15.75 2.69
CA VAL A 129 4.01 15.93 1.77
C VAL A 129 5.26 15.31 2.38
N ILE A 130 6.15 14.79 1.54
CA ILE A 130 7.44 14.28 2.00
C ILE A 130 8.47 15.39 1.81
N CYS A 131 9.02 15.88 2.91
CA CYS A 131 10.12 16.84 2.89
C CYS A 131 11.45 16.08 2.96
N ASN A 132 12.22 16.18 1.88
CA ASN A 132 13.51 15.54 1.75
C ASN A 132 14.55 16.27 2.60
N ARG A 133 14.56 17.61 2.55
CA ARG A 133 15.55 18.46 3.23
C ARG A 133 14.97 19.84 3.54
N SER A 134 15.50 20.47 4.58
CA SER A 134 15.17 21.84 4.97
C SER A 134 16.45 22.61 5.29
N SER A 135 16.54 23.87 4.84
CA SER A 135 17.60 24.78 5.27
C SER A 135 17.42 25.23 6.73
N LEU A 136 16.18 25.33 7.20
CA LEU A 136 15.82 25.77 8.56
C LEU A 136 16.02 24.68 9.61
N ILE A 137 15.66 23.44 9.30
CA ILE A 137 15.59 22.36 10.28
C ILE A 137 16.45 21.18 9.82
N LYS A 138 17.67 21.10 10.38
CA LYS A 138 18.66 20.05 10.05
C LYS A 138 18.19 18.62 10.31
N MET A 139 17.19 18.42 11.17
CA MET A 139 16.65 17.10 11.49
C MET A 139 15.59 16.61 10.49
N ILE A 140 15.18 17.42 9.52
CA ILE A 140 14.27 16.98 8.45
C ILE A 140 15.09 16.28 7.38
N ASN A 141 15.00 14.95 7.36
CA ASN A 141 15.50 14.13 6.27
C ASN A 141 14.45 13.09 5.92
N ASN A 142 13.88 13.21 4.72
CA ASN A 142 12.85 12.30 4.20
C ASN A 142 11.69 12.08 5.19
N THR A 143 11.10 13.18 5.66
CA THR A 143 10.08 13.18 6.71
C THR A 143 8.71 13.58 6.15
N GLU A 144 7.66 12.89 6.61
CA GLU A 144 6.28 13.24 6.28
C GLU A 144 5.83 14.47 7.09
N LEU A 145 5.37 15.49 6.37
CA LEU A 145 4.81 16.71 6.93
C LEU A 145 3.34 16.83 6.55
N TYR A 146 2.51 17.18 7.52
CA TYR A 146 1.18 17.72 7.26
C TYR A 146 1.33 19.16 6.77
N VAL A 147 0.68 19.48 5.66
CA VAL A 147 0.63 20.81 5.06
C VAL A 147 -0.81 21.26 4.87
N TRP A 148 -1.11 22.51 5.25
CA TRP A 148 -2.41 23.14 5.08
C TRP A 148 -2.28 24.66 5.09
N ILE A 149 -3.34 25.35 4.66
CA ILE A 149 -3.44 26.80 4.76
C ILE A 149 -4.33 27.17 5.94
N LYS A 150 -3.87 28.15 6.72
CA LYS A 150 -4.64 28.75 7.80
C LYS A 150 -4.26 30.23 7.92
N ASP A 151 -5.26 31.11 7.94
CA ASP A 151 -5.08 32.55 8.16
C ASP A 151 -3.99 33.18 7.25
N ASP A 152 -4.04 32.86 5.95
CA ASP A 152 -3.06 33.30 4.93
C ASP A 152 -1.61 32.82 5.14
N LYS A 153 -1.45 31.74 5.90
CA LYS A 153 -0.16 31.09 6.14
C LYS A 153 -0.17 29.65 5.65
N LEU A 154 0.91 29.26 4.99
CA LEU A 154 1.23 27.87 4.71
C LEU A 154 1.87 27.26 5.96
N CYS A 155 1.15 26.32 6.57
CA CYS A 155 1.53 25.68 7.82
C CYS A 155 2.10 24.28 7.57
N PHE A 156 3.14 23.94 8.33
CA PHE A 156 3.75 22.62 8.33
C PHE A 156 3.82 22.04 9.74
N ALA A 157 3.43 20.78 9.87
CA ALA A 157 3.62 20.02 11.11
C ALA A 157 4.18 18.64 10.84
N ASN A 158 5.11 18.21 11.68
CA ASN A 158 5.70 16.89 11.64
C ASN A 158 5.08 16.00 12.72
N LYS A 159 5.02 14.71 12.43
CA LYS A 159 4.68 13.65 13.37
C LYS A 159 5.98 13.00 13.86
N TYR A 160 6.36 13.28 15.11
CA TYR A 160 7.52 12.67 15.75
C TYR A 160 7.09 11.83 16.95
N HIS A 161 7.36 10.51 16.95
CA HIS A 161 6.98 9.57 18.02
C HIS A 161 5.55 9.76 18.54
N SER A 162 4.58 9.87 17.63
CA SER A 162 3.15 10.08 17.93
C SER A 162 2.78 11.45 18.51
N ILE A 163 3.73 12.38 18.62
CA ILE A 163 3.46 13.78 18.98
C ILE A 163 3.52 14.63 17.71
N ILE A 164 2.50 15.48 17.51
CA ILE A 164 2.60 16.53 16.49
C ILE A 164 3.43 17.66 17.02
N ILE A 165 4.47 17.98 16.27
CA ILE A 165 5.25 19.19 16.48
C ILE A 165 4.98 20.09 15.28
N LYS A 166 4.30 21.20 15.53
CA LYS A 166 4.17 22.27 14.55
C LYS A 166 5.56 22.85 14.31
N LEU A 167 6.03 22.76 13.08
CA LEU A 167 7.42 23.08 12.73
C LEU A 167 7.56 24.47 12.15
N LEU A 168 6.63 24.89 11.29
CA LEU A 168 6.80 26.09 10.49
C LEU A 168 5.46 26.68 10.07
N GLU A 169 5.38 28.01 10.10
CA GLU A 169 4.34 28.79 9.43
C GLU A 169 5.04 29.80 8.54
N ILE A 170 4.61 29.89 7.29
CA ILE A 170 5.15 30.83 6.31
C ILE A 170 3.97 31.67 5.81
N HIS A 171 4.08 32.99 5.87
CA HIS A 171 3.08 33.85 5.25
C HIS A 171 3.10 33.63 3.73
N ILE A 172 1.94 33.60 3.07
CA ILE A 172 1.91 33.35 1.61
C ILE A 172 2.67 34.44 0.85
N ASP A 173 2.62 35.68 1.33
CA ASP A 173 3.41 36.79 0.77
C ASP A 173 4.94 36.59 0.85
N ASP A 174 5.41 35.90 1.88
CA ASP A 174 6.85 35.60 2.06
C ASP A 174 7.31 34.45 1.17
N ILE A 175 6.38 33.68 0.60
CA ILE A 175 6.68 32.65 -0.39
C ILE A 175 7.01 33.33 -1.71
N LEU A 176 8.24 33.09 -2.18
CA LEU A 176 8.70 33.62 -3.45
C LEU A 176 8.11 32.80 -4.60
N HIS A 177 8.32 31.48 -4.55
CA HIS A 177 7.78 30.54 -5.52
C HIS A 177 8.04 29.09 -5.11
N PHE A 178 7.43 28.15 -5.82
CA PHE A 178 7.87 26.76 -5.87
C PHE A 178 8.06 26.30 -7.33
N LEU A 179 9.00 25.38 -7.53
CA LEU A 179 9.33 24.86 -8.86
C LEU A 179 9.67 23.37 -8.84
N LYS A 180 9.38 22.70 -9.95
CA LYS A 180 9.82 21.33 -10.22
C LYS A 180 11.26 21.35 -10.73
N GLN A 181 12.20 20.90 -9.92
CA GLN A 181 13.59 20.86 -10.32
C GLN A 181 13.89 19.56 -11.06
N HIS A 182 13.94 19.64 -12.39
CA HIS A 182 14.57 18.60 -13.21
C HIS A 182 16.08 18.82 -13.14
N ARG A 183 16.79 18.02 -12.34
CA ARG A 183 18.26 17.97 -12.45
C ARG A 183 18.63 17.22 -13.72
N GLU A 184 18.70 17.93 -14.85
CA GLU A 184 19.60 17.51 -15.92
C GLU A 184 20.99 18.05 -15.56
N ILE A 185 21.81 17.17 -14.99
CA ILE A 185 23.23 17.45 -14.81
C ILE A 185 23.84 17.41 -16.21
N HIS A 186 23.91 18.56 -16.87
CA HIS A 186 24.82 18.72 -18.00
C HIS A 186 26.15 19.29 -17.50
N ASN A 187 27.17 18.42 -17.60
CA ASN A 187 28.62 18.67 -17.60
C ASN A 187 29.33 18.73 -16.24
N GLU A 188 29.96 17.61 -15.84
CA GLU A 188 31.41 17.41 -15.88
C GLU A 188 31.78 16.02 -15.33
N ILE A 189 32.55 15.25 -16.11
CA ILE A 189 33.32 14.03 -15.78
C ILE A 189 32.78 13.20 -14.61
N ILE A 190 31.90 12.23 -14.93
CA ILE A 190 31.50 11.16 -14.00
C ILE A 190 32.68 10.19 -13.87
N THR A 191 33.41 10.28 -12.76
CA THR A 191 34.13 9.11 -12.23
C THR A 191 33.09 8.10 -11.78
N SER A 192 33.25 6.88 -12.25
CA SER A 192 32.28 5.78 -12.24
C SER A 192 32.02 5.19 -10.85
N THR A 193 31.39 5.95 -9.95
CA THR A 193 30.88 5.40 -8.68
C THR A 193 29.55 5.97 -8.17
N ASP A 194 28.99 7.05 -8.74
CA ASP A 194 27.74 7.62 -8.23
C ASP A 194 26.55 7.49 -9.20
N PHE A 195 26.04 6.26 -9.33
CA PHE A 195 24.65 6.03 -9.73
C PHE A 195 23.72 6.31 -8.53
N GLN A 196 23.67 7.57 -8.07
CA GLN A 196 22.55 8.01 -7.22
C GLN A 196 21.41 8.44 -8.14
N SER A 197 20.33 7.66 -8.09
CA SER A 197 19.05 7.90 -8.75
C SER A 197 18.72 9.39 -8.91
N LYS A 198 18.50 9.82 -10.16
CA LYS A 198 17.98 11.14 -10.54
C LYS A 198 16.65 11.38 -9.80
N LYS A 199 16.69 11.99 -8.62
CA LYS A 199 15.48 12.29 -7.84
C LYS A 199 14.94 13.63 -8.30
N GLU A 200 13.75 13.62 -8.88
CA GLU A 200 12.96 14.82 -9.10
C GLU A 200 12.54 15.37 -7.74
N GLU A 201 12.86 16.64 -7.49
CA GLU A 201 12.54 17.33 -6.24
C GLU A 201 11.77 18.62 -6.55
N ILE A 202 10.90 19.01 -5.61
CA ILE A 202 10.22 20.31 -5.63
C ILE A 202 10.93 21.23 -4.63
N THR A 203 11.34 22.40 -5.09
CA THR A 203 11.95 23.41 -4.22
C THR A 203 10.92 24.50 -3.94
N LEU A 204 10.66 24.77 -2.67
CA LEU A 204 9.87 25.91 -2.20
C LEU A 204 10.83 26.94 -1.60
N GLU A 205 10.79 28.16 -2.13
CA GLU A 205 11.67 29.26 -1.75
C GLU A 205 10.85 30.35 -1.06
N PHE A 206 11.36 30.85 0.06
CA PHE A 206 10.64 31.83 0.88
C PHE A 206 11.60 32.66 1.72
N ILE A 207 11.09 33.76 2.25
CA ILE A 207 11.79 34.63 3.19
C ILE A 207 11.33 34.29 4.60
N ASN A 208 12.28 34.06 5.51
CA ASN A 208 12.00 33.89 6.93
C ASN A 208 12.99 34.75 7.73
N ASN A 209 12.47 35.69 8.54
CA ASN A 209 13.29 36.63 9.32
C ASN A 209 14.36 37.34 8.45
N ASN A 210 13.96 37.84 7.28
CA ASN A 210 14.83 38.48 6.27
C ASN A 210 15.95 37.59 5.71
N LYS A 211 15.87 36.28 5.90
CA LYS A 211 16.78 35.30 5.30
C LYS A 211 16.06 34.49 4.26
N TYR A 212 16.76 34.24 3.16
CA TYR A 212 16.29 33.36 2.11
C TYR A 212 16.46 31.91 2.56
N GLU A 213 15.37 31.15 2.51
CA GLU A 213 15.28 29.77 2.98
C GLU A 213 14.61 28.88 1.93
N GLN A 214 14.91 27.59 1.98
CA GLN A 214 14.44 26.61 1.02
C GLN A 214 13.97 25.33 1.71
N LEU A 215 12.85 24.80 1.23
CA LEU A 215 12.39 23.45 1.54
C LEU A 215 12.42 22.60 0.27
N PHE A 216 12.98 21.41 0.39
CA PHE A 216 13.07 20.43 -0.70
C PHE A 216 12.09 19.31 -0.41
N PHE A 217 11.18 19.06 -1.34
CA PHE A 217 10.14 18.04 -1.23
C PHE A 217 10.31 16.97 -2.31
N HIS A 218 9.75 15.80 -2.03
CA HIS A 218 9.54 14.77 -3.04
C HIS A 218 8.58 15.28 -4.13
N ILE A 219 8.72 14.74 -5.36
CA ILE A 219 7.90 15.12 -6.52
C ILE A 219 6.39 15.06 -6.27
N SER A 220 5.94 14.15 -5.42
CA SER A 220 4.52 14.01 -5.03
C SER A 220 3.94 15.23 -4.30
N ALA A 221 4.77 16.16 -3.83
CA ALA A 221 4.32 17.40 -3.22
C ALA A 221 3.85 18.45 -4.23
N TYR A 222 4.17 18.29 -5.52
CA TYR A 222 3.87 19.29 -6.54
C TYR A 222 2.36 19.57 -6.68
N ASP A 223 1.55 18.53 -6.90
CA ASP A 223 0.10 18.68 -7.04
C ASP A 223 -0.52 19.29 -5.76
N ILE A 224 0.02 18.93 -4.60
CA ILE A 224 -0.42 19.44 -3.31
C ILE A 224 -0.11 20.94 -3.18
N LEU A 225 1.10 21.37 -3.50
CA LEU A 225 1.48 22.79 -3.46
C LEU A 225 0.75 23.60 -4.51
N LYS A 226 0.57 23.05 -5.72
CA LYS A 226 -0.21 23.66 -6.79
C LYS A 226 -1.67 23.86 -6.40
N ASP A 227 -2.26 22.91 -5.68
CA ASP A 227 -3.62 23.06 -5.16
C ASP A 227 -3.72 24.11 -4.05
N LEU A 228 -2.66 24.28 -3.25
CA LEU A 228 -2.68 25.16 -2.07
C LEU A 228 -2.29 26.61 -2.42
N ILE A 229 -1.23 26.82 -3.19
CA ILE A 229 -0.65 28.12 -3.52
C ILE A 229 -0.41 28.26 -5.05
N PRO A 230 -1.43 28.06 -5.90
CA PRO A 230 -1.26 28.00 -7.36
C PRO A 230 -0.53 29.21 -7.96
N GLU A 231 -0.73 30.39 -7.41
CA GLU A 231 -0.11 31.66 -7.85
C GLU A 231 1.41 31.72 -7.63
N LYS A 232 1.96 30.85 -6.77
CA LYS A 232 3.40 30.76 -6.49
C LYS A 232 4.11 29.74 -7.37
N GLU A 233 3.40 29.08 -8.28
CA GLU A 233 3.99 28.12 -9.21
C GLU A 233 4.82 28.87 -10.27
N ILE A 234 6.13 28.60 -10.35
CA ILE A 234 6.90 28.97 -11.54
C ILE A 234 6.74 27.87 -12.58
N GLN A 235 5.96 28.15 -13.61
CA GLN A 235 6.07 27.42 -14.87
C GLN A 235 7.38 27.83 -15.53
N PHE A 236 8.35 26.92 -15.59
CA PHE A 236 9.43 27.05 -16.57
C PHE A 236 8.82 26.94 -17.97
N VAL A 237 8.33 28.06 -18.51
CA VAL A 237 8.32 28.26 -19.95
C VAL A 237 9.79 28.41 -20.33
N ASN A 238 10.29 27.45 -21.11
CA ASN A 238 11.50 27.32 -21.94
C ASN A 238 12.55 28.46 -22.12
N ASP A 239 12.48 29.60 -21.46
CA ASP A 239 13.31 30.78 -21.72
C ASP A 239 14.80 30.55 -21.45
N LYS A 240 15.15 29.63 -20.55
CA LYS A 240 16.56 29.28 -20.29
C LYS A 240 17.19 28.37 -21.35
N ASN A 241 16.39 27.61 -22.10
CA ASN A 241 16.90 26.77 -23.19
C ASN A 241 17.16 27.60 -24.46
N ASN A 242 16.41 28.68 -24.67
CA ASN A 242 16.50 29.47 -25.91
C ASN A 242 17.77 30.34 -25.97
N SER A 243 18.25 30.88 -24.84
CA SER A 243 19.52 31.63 -24.84
C SER A 243 20.73 30.72 -25.03
N GLN A 244 20.71 29.51 -24.46
CA GLN A 244 21.80 28.54 -24.62
C GLN A 244 21.83 27.88 -26.01
N LEU A 245 20.68 27.73 -26.69
CA LEU A 245 20.64 27.24 -28.08
C LEU A 245 21.32 28.21 -29.06
N ILE A 246 21.14 29.52 -28.87
CA ILE A 246 21.76 30.55 -29.73
C ILE A 246 23.25 30.70 -29.42
N ASP A 247 23.68 30.56 -28.17
CA ASP A 247 25.09 30.65 -27.79
C ASP A 247 25.93 29.43 -28.21
N ASN A 248 25.30 28.27 -28.42
CA ASN A 248 25.97 27.07 -28.95
C ASN A 248 26.14 27.07 -30.48
N CYS A 249 25.59 28.05 -31.20
CA CYS A 249 25.79 28.18 -32.65
C CYS A 249 27.17 28.76 -32.96
N THR A 250 27.97 28.02 -33.73
CA THR A 250 29.36 28.37 -34.05
C THR A 250 29.50 29.51 -35.07
N THR A 251 28.46 29.77 -35.87
CA THR A 251 28.51 30.83 -36.89
C THR A 251 27.34 31.81 -36.76
N VAL A 252 27.58 33.06 -37.16
CA VAL A 252 26.54 34.12 -37.16
C VAL A 252 25.35 33.74 -38.05
N TYR A 253 25.59 32.96 -39.11
CA TYR A 253 24.54 32.47 -39.99
C TYR A 253 23.60 31.47 -39.30
N GLU A 254 24.13 30.57 -38.48
CA GLU A 254 23.33 29.64 -37.68
C GLU A 254 22.49 30.38 -36.63
N LYS A 255 23.08 31.39 -35.96
CA LYS A 255 22.36 32.25 -35.01
C LYS A 255 21.19 33.00 -35.67
N LEU A 256 21.40 33.52 -36.88
CA LEU A 256 20.36 34.21 -37.65
C LEU A 256 19.26 33.26 -38.14
N ARG A 257 19.61 32.02 -38.50
CA ARG A 257 18.65 31.00 -38.92
C ARG A 257 17.74 30.58 -37.77
N GLU A 258 18.29 30.34 -36.59
CA GLU A 258 17.49 29.98 -35.40
C GLU A 258 16.61 31.14 -34.94
N LEU A 259 17.10 32.39 -34.98
CA LEU A 259 16.25 33.56 -34.73
C LEU A 259 15.04 33.64 -35.67
N SER A 260 15.23 33.32 -36.95
CA SER A 260 14.13 33.33 -37.94
C SER A 260 13.12 32.24 -37.63
N ARG A 261 13.58 31.05 -37.23
CA ARG A 261 12.72 29.94 -36.84
C ARG A 261 11.88 30.28 -35.59
N LEU A 262 12.50 30.88 -34.57
CA LEU A 262 11.80 31.32 -33.36
C LEU A 262 10.74 32.39 -33.63
N LYS A 263 10.98 33.27 -34.62
CA LYS A 263 9.97 34.22 -35.10
C LYS A 263 8.80 33.50 -35.79
N GLU A 264 9.10 32.57 -36.69
CA GLU A 264 8.08 31.80 -37.43
C GLU A 264 7.22 30.93 -36.49
N GLU A 265 7.81 30.42 -35.41
CA GLU A 265 7.12 29.67 -34.35
C GLU A 265 6.30 30.58 -33.40
N GLY A 266 6.31 31.91 -33.60
CA GLY A 266 5.55 32.88 -32.80
C GLY A 266 6.12 33.12 -31.39
N ILE A 267 7.35 32.69 -31.14
CA ILE A 267 8.04 32.76 -29.85
C ILE A 267 8.67 34.14 -29.64
N LEU A 268 9.08 34.81 -30.73
CA LEU A 268 9.60 36.17 -30.71
C LEU A 268 8.62 37.12 -31.41
N THR A 269 8.47 38.31 -30.85
CA THR A 269 7.77 39.40 -31.54
C THR A 269 8.63 39.95 -32.68
N ASP A 270 8.00 40.63 -33.65
CA ASP A 270 8.70 41.26 -34.78
C ASP A 270 9.76 42.28 -34.33
N GLU A 271 9.49 42.95 -33.22
CA GLU A 271 10.33 43.98 -32.61
C GLU A 271 11.58 43.35 -31.98
N GLU A 272 11.40 42.32 -31.16
CA GLU A 272 12.50 41.57 -30.51
C GLU A 272 13.39 40.85 -31.52
N PHE A 273 12.79 40.29 -32.59
CA PHE A 273 13.55 39.69 -33.68
C PHE A 273 14.43 40.73 -34.38
N THR A 274 13.88 41.90 -34.65
CA THR A 274 14.60 42.97 -35.37
C THR A 274 15.77 43.52 -34.54
N GLU A 275 15.57 43.71 -33.24
CA GLU A 275 16.62 44.17 -32.33
C GLU A 275 17.75 43.16 -32.20
N LYS A 276 17.43 41.88 -31.96
CA LYS A 276 18.42 40.81 -31.83
C LYS A 276 19.16 40.55 -33.15
N LYS A 277 18.46 40.61 -34.29
CA LYS A 277 19.08 40.49 -35.63
C LYS A 277 20.08 41.62 -35.89
N LYS A 278 19.75 42.87 -35.54
CA LYS A 278 20.67 44.01 -35.68
C LYS A 278 21.93 43.82 -34.84
N LYS A 279 21.77 43.35 -33.59
CA LYS A 279 22.87 43.08 -32.68
C LYS A 279 23.84 42.04 -33.26
N PHE A 280 23.33 40.91 -33.76
CA PHE A 280 24.20 39.87 -34.34
C PHE A 280 24.89 40.28 -35.64
N LEU A 281 24.24 41.13 -36.45
CA LEU A 281 24.86 41.67 -37.68
C LEU A 281 25.91 42.74 -37.39
N SER A 282 25.86 43.40 -36.23
CA SER A 282 26.90 44.35 -35.80
C SER A 282 28.13 43.69 -35.18
N GLU A 283 28.08 42.39 -34.89
CA GLU A 283 29.19 41.58 -34.38
C GLU A 283 30.02 40.90 -35.50
N VAL A 284 29.67 41.15 -36.77
CA VAL A 284 30.41 40.73 -37.99
C VAL A 284 31.20 41.89 -38.55
#